data_AF-A0A968MM29-F1
#
_entry.id   AF-A0A968MM29-F1
#
_cell.length_a   1.000
_cell.length_b   1.000
_cell.length_c   1.000
_cell.angle_alpha   90.00
_cell.angle_beta   90.00
_cell.angle_gamma   90.00
#
_symmetry.space_group_name_H-M   'P 1'
#
loop_
_entity.id
_entity.type
_entity.pdbx_description
1 polymer ?
#
loop_
_entity_poly.entity_id
_entity_poly.type
_entity_poly.pdbx_seq_one_letter_code
_entity_poly.pdbx_strand_id
1 'polypeptide(L)'
;MVDVPLGVRSDLAERYRQVRPFDVAEVALVRALVKRPDRLGRRHEVALRLAFNIARTWVVQHEGRDVVIGHRLSSFRDRVRSIADRLAASNGEIDPRELELDAERLQTLVHWQIDDILTAHRGELSAERLDREIGQKKLVLALGGGGGCGYAHLGALSLLSSLQLQVDGVVGTSIGSVLALFLARDGAYRDGFVRMAMTGLRYSDIFRLLDGPTRYGIPGAMQLHLRSGIERFFLTDEGRRCASATSRCLTPVWSPVYDAKWSTRCAPSSASWPNSSAGDHGVVCSTSRRWSRD
;
A
#
# COMPACT_ATOMS: atom_id res chain seq x y z
N MET A 1 -19.57 -19.75 1.52
CA MET A 1 -19.07 -19.55 2.90
C MET A 1 -17.80 -18.72 2.81
N VAL A 2 -17.67 -17.62 3.55
CA VAL A 2 -16.48 -16.76 3.51
C VAL A 2 -15.32 -17.50 4.18
N ASP A 3 -14.27 -17.79 3.43
CA ASP A 3 -13.09 -18.47 3.96
C ASP A 3 -12.30 -17.55 4.89
N VAL A 4 -12.09 -18.00 6.13
CA VAL A 4 -11.41 -17.24 7.18
C VAL A 4 -9.96 -17.70 7.25
N PRO A 5 -8.98 -16.79 7.39
CA PRO A 5 -7.59 -17.20 7.56
C PRO A 5 -7.41 -18.20 8.73
N LEU A 6 -6.52 -19.17 8.52
CA LEU A 6 -6.22 -20.20 9.52
C LEU A 6 -5.65 -19.59 10.80
N GLY A 7 -6.03 -20.15 11.96
CA GLY A 7 -5.51 -19.74 13.27
C GLY A 7 -6.12 -18.46 13.84
N VAL A 8 -7.13 -17.88 13.20
CA VAL A 8 -7.85 -16.70 13.73
C VAL A 8 -8.78 -17.13 14.88
N ARG A 9 -8.73 -16.39 15.99
CA ARG A 9 -9.66 -16.60 17.12
C ARG A 9 -11.12 -16.55 16.65
N SER A 10 -11.99 -17.36 17.24
CA SER A 10 -13.39 -17.51 16.79
C SER A 10 -14.19 -16.20 16.78
N ASP A 11 -13.94 -15.31 17.74
CA ASP A 11 -14.56 -13.99 17.81
C ASP A 11 -14.13 -13.07 16.65
N LEU A 12 -12.84 -13.08 16.30
CA LEU A 12 -12.30 -12.33 15.17
C LEU A 12 -12.70 -12.95 13.83
N ALA A 13 -12.79 -14.28 13.76
CA ALA A 13 -13.27 -15.00 12.59
C ALA A 13 -14.71 -14.61 12.25
N GLU A 14 -15.56 -14.52 13.27
CA GLU A 14 -16.95 -14.11 13.10
C GLU A 14 -17.06 -12.66 12.63
N ARG A 15 -16.33 -11.74 13.26
CA ARG A 15 -16.26 -10.34 12.80
C ARG A 15 -15.80 -10.25 11.34
N TYR A 16 -14.77 -11.02 10.97
CA TYR A 16 -14.26 -11.05 9.61
C TYR A 16 -15.34 -11.50 8.62
N ARG A 17 -16.11 -12.57 8.92
CA ARG A 17 -17.21 -13.01 8.06
C ARG A 17 -18.29 -11.96 7.89
N GLN A 18 -18.58 -11.18 8.94
CA GLN A 18 -19.59 -10.12 8.90
C GLN A 18 -19.16 -8.94 8.03
N VAL A 19 -17.87 -8.55 8.04
CA VAL A 19 -17.40 -7.35 7.33
C VAL A 19 -16.90 -7.65 5.91
N ARG A 20 -16.33 -8.83 5.68
CA ARG A 20 -15.69 -9.23 4.42
C ARG A 20 -16.56 -9.02 3.17
N PRO A 21 -17.87 -9.27 3.18
CA PRO A 21 -18.64 -9.12 1.96
C PRO A 21 -18.69 -7.67 1.44
N PHE A 22 -18.62 -6.69 2.34
CA PHE A 22 -18.54 -5.27 1.97
C PHE A 22 -17.15 -4.89 1.43
N ASP A 23 -16.08 -5.57 1.86
CA ASP A 23 -14.74 -5.41 1.27
C ASP A 23 -14.74 -5.86 -0.19
N VAL A 24 -15.29 -7.05 -0.43
CA VAL A 24 -15.37 -7.63 -1.77
C VAL A 24 -16.23 -6.75 -2.68
N ALA A 25 -17.35 -6.24 -2.18
CA ALA A 25 -18.22 -5.33 -2.92
C ALA A 25 -17.53 -4.01 -3.28
N GLU A 26 -16.82 -3.35 -2.34
CA GLU A 26 -16.07 -2.13 -2.66
C GLU A 26 -14.99 -2.40 -3.73
N VAL A 27 -14.25 -3.51 -3.61
CA VAL A 27 -13.23 -3.88 -4.61
C VAL A 27 -13.87 -4.13 -5.98
N ALA A 28 -15.00 -4.82 -6.04
CA ALA A 28 -15.73 -5.05 -7.27
C ALA A 28 -16.21 -3.74 -7.91
N LEU A 29 -16.80 -2.84 -7.11
CA LEU A 29 -17.21 -1.50 -7.54
C LEU A 29 -16.04 -0.70 -8.09
N VAL A 30 -14.94 -0.57 -7.34
CA VAL A 30 -13.76 0.20 -7.76
C VAL A 30 -13.16 -0.37 -9.04
N ARG A 31 -13.07 -1.70 -9.18
CA ARG A 31 -12.58 -2.34 -10.41
C ARG A 31 -13.48 -2.05 -11.61
N ALA A 32 -14.80 -2.06 -11.42
CA ALA A 32 -15.74 -1.73 -12.48
C ALA A 32 -15.59 -0.27 -12.94
N LEU A 33 -15.44 0.66 -11.99
CA LEU A 33 -15.27 2.09 -12.28
C LEU A 33 -13.91 2.43 -12.87
N VAL A 34 -12.83 1.76 -12.45
CA VAL A 34 -11.52 1.93 -13.09
C VAL A 34 -11.54 1.48 -14.55
N LYS A 35 -12.29 0.41 -14.87
CA LYS A 35 -12.47 -0.04 -16.27
C LYS A 35 -13.33 0.91 -17.10
N ARG A 36 -14.37 1.50 -16.50
CA ARG A 36 -15.34 2.37 -17.17
C ARG A 36 -15.76 3.52 -16.23
N PRO A 37 -14.98 4.62 -16.17
CA PRO A 37 -15.18 5.69 -15.19
C PRO A 37 -16.42 6.55 -15.44
N ASP A 38 -16.95 6.50 -16.66
CA ASP A 38 -18.15 7.20 -17.13
C ASP A 38 -19.47 6.55 -16.65
N ARG A 39 -19.40 5.35 -16.07
CA ARG A 39 -20.58 4.55 -15.73
C ARG A 39 -21.31 4.99 -14.47
N LEU A 40 -20.70 5.82 -13.64
CA LEU A 40 -21.33 6.26 -12.41
C LEU A 40 -20.83 7.65 -12.01
N GLY A 41 -21.77 8.56 -11.75
CA GLY A 41 -21.43 9.89 -11.25
C GLY A 41 -20.69 9.82 -9.90
N ARG A 42 -19.77 10.77 -9.67
CA ARG A 42 -18.95 10.82 -8.45
C ARG A 42 -19.77 10.81 -7.16
N ARG A 43 -20.92 11.49 -7.14
CA ARG A 43 -21.84 11.51 -5.99
C ARG A 43 -22.33 10.10 -5.63
N HIS A 44 -22.75 9.31 -6.61
CA HIS A 44 -23.25 7.96 -6.41
C HIS A 44 -22.11 6.99 -6.01
N GLU A 45 -20.93 7.14 -6.60
CA GLU A 45 -19.74 6.40 -6.16
C GLU A 45 -19.46 6.64 -4.67
N VAL A 46 -19.41 7.91 -4.25
CA VAL A 46 -19.13 8.27 -2.86
C VAL A 46 -20.18 7.66 -1.92
N ALA A 47 -21.46 7.72 -2.26
CA ALA A 47 -22.53 7.15 -1.44
C ALA A 47 -22.38 5.63 -1.24
N LEU A 48 -22.11 4.87 -2.32
CA LEU A 48 -21.88 3.43 -2.25
C LEU A 48 -20.64 3.10 -1.41
N ARG A 49 -19.52 3.79 -1.66
CA ARG A 49 -18.27 3.56 -0.94
C ARG A 49 -18.41 3.88 0.54
N LEU A 50 -19.07 4.98 0.88
CA LEU A 50 -19.33 5.37 2.27
C LEU A 50 -20.17 4.32 2.98
N ALA A 51 -21.21 3.80 2.32
CA ALA A 51 -22.05 2.72 2.85
C ALA A 51 -21.26 1.43 3.11
N PHE A 52 -20.35 1.03 2.22
CA PHE A 52 -19.49 -0.12 2.47
C PHE A 52 -18.42 0.15 3.53
N ASN A 53 -17.93 1.38 3.65
CA ASN A 53 -16.96 1.76 4.67
C ASN A 53 -17.59 1.66 6.07
N ILE A 54 -18.73 2.31 6.29
CA ILE A 54 -19.42 2.26 7.57
C ILE A 54 -19.87 0.82 7.92
N ALA A 55 -20.32 0.02 6.94
CA ALA A 55 -20.69 -1.39 7.17
C ALA A 55 -19.53 -2.24 7.71
N ARG A 56 -18.28 -1.90 7.36
CA ARG A 56 -17.08 -2.62 7.81
C ARG A 56 -16.48 -2.11 9.10
N THR A 57 -16.82 -0.88 9.50
CA THR A 57 -16.27 -0.30 10.72
C THR A 57 -16.73 -1.10 11.94
N TRP A 58 -15.79 -1.36 12.85
CA TRP A 58 -16.07 -2.08 14.09
C TRP A 58 -15.67 -1.27 15.33
N VAL A 59 -14.48 -0.70 15.28
CA VAL A 59 -13.91 0.15 16.33
C VAL A 59 -13.46 1.45 15.69
N VAL A 60 -13.73 2.57 16.35
CA VAL A 60 -13.20 3.89 15.99
C VAL A 60 -12.37 4.40 17.15
N GLN A 61 -11.12 4.72 16.90
CA GLN A 61 -10.24 5.24 17.95
C GLN A 61 -10.44 6.75 18.09
N HIS A 62 -10.82 7.24 19.27
CA HIS A 62 -10.98 8.68 19.54
C HIS A 62 -10.31 9.05 20.86
N GLU A 63 -9.44 10.06 20.84
CA GLU A 63 -8.73 10.54 22.04
C GLU A 63 -8.03 9.43 22.86
N GLY A 64 -7.40 8.47 22.17
CA GLY A 64 -6.71 7.35 22.82
C GLY A 64 -7.62 6.24 23.34
N ARG A 65 -8.94 6.32 23.09
CA ARG A 65 -9.93 5.32 23.47
C ARG A 65 -10.48 4.59 22.24
N ASP A 66 -10.80 3.32 22.41
CA ASP A 66 -11.46 2.51 21.39
C ASP A 66 -12.97 2.55 21.58
N VAL A 67 -13.69 3.17 20.65
CA VAL A 67 -15.16 3.24 20.64
C VAL A 67 -15.69 2.11 19.76
N VAL A 68 -16.31 1.10 20.36
CA VAL A 68 -16.82 -0.07 19.64
C VAL A 68 -18.23 0.21 19.09
N ILE A 69 -18.33 0.43 17.77
CA ILE A 69 -19.61 0.71 17.08
C ILE A 69 -20.18 -0.51 16.34
N GLY A 70 -19.38 -1.58 16.19
CA GLY A 70 -19.71 -2.72 15.34
C GLY A 70 -21.01 -3.45 15.68
N HIS A 71 -21.46 -3.41 16.94
CA HIS A 71 -22.69 -4.05 17.40
C HIS A 71 -23.95 -3.29 16.94
N ARG A 72 -23.86 -1.97 16.71
CA ARG A 72 -24.96 -1.13 16.24
C ARG A 72 -25.21 -1.25 14.75
N LEU A 73 -24.21 -1.73 14.03
CA LEU A 73 -24.24 -1.82 12.58
C LEU A 73 -24.93 -3.08 12.06
N SER A 74 -25.42 -3.99 12.91
CA SER A 74 -26.02 -5.25 12.47
C SER A 74 -27.19 -5.05 11.51
N SER A 75 -28.20 -4.26 11.90
CA SER A 75 -29.36 -3.97 11.04
C SER A 75 -28.98 -3.17 9.78
N PHE A 76 -27.96 -2.31 9.87
CA PHE A 76 -27.44 -1.60 8.72
C PHE A 76 -26.77 -2.56 7.73
N ARG A 77 -25.91 -3.46 8.22
CA ARG A 77 -25.25 -4.49 7.42
C ARG A 77 -26.26 -5.35 6.68
N ASP A 78 -27.34 -5.76 7.34
CA ASP A 78 -28.41 -6.55 6.71
C ASP A 78 -29.05 -5.79 5.53
N ARG A 79 -29.29 -4.48 5.68
CA ARG A 79 -29.85 -3.64 4.61
C ARG A 79 -28.90 -3.43 3.44
N VAL A 80 -27.60 -3.35 3.70
CA VAL A 80 -26.57 -3.17 2.65
C VAL A 80 -26.16 -4.51 2.02
N ARG A 81 -26.43 -5.64 2.71
CA ARG A 81 -25.93 -6.98 2.36
C ARG A 81 -26.27 -7.39 0.93
N SER A 82 -27.54 -7.20 0.54
CA SER A 82 -28.05 -7.59 -0.77
C SER A 82 -27.35 -6.86 -1.92
N ILE A 83 -27.11 -5.56 -1.76
CA ILE A 83 -26.37 -4.73 -2.73
C ILE A 83 -24.92 -5.20 -2.81
N ALA A 84 -24.28 -5.45 -1.66
CA ALA A 84 -22.91 -5.92 -1.60
C ALA A 84 -22.73 -7.30 -2.27
N ASP A 85 -23.64 -8.25 -2.03
CA ASP A 85 -23.59 -9.58 -2.68
C ASP A 85 -23.76 -9.50 -4.19
N ARG A 86 -24.74 -8.69 -4.65
CA ARG A 86 -24.99 -8.48 -6.07
C ARG A 86 -23.77 -7.91 -6.78
N LEU A 87 -23.14 -6.89 -6.18
CA LEU A 87 -21.92 -6.30 -6.72
C LEU A 87 -20.74 -7.26 -6.72
N ALA A 88 -20.56 -8.03 -5.65
CA ALA A 88 -19.51 -9.05 -5.59
C ALA A 88 -19.67 -10.12 -6.67
N ALA A 89 -20.91 -10.49 -7.01
CA ALA A 89 -21.22 -11.48 -8.05
C ALA A 89 -21.19 -10.93 -9.49
N SER A 90 -21.21 -9.60 -9.66
CA SER A 90 -21.36 -8.94 -10.98
C SER A 90 -20.18 -9.14 -11.94
N ASN A 91 -19.02 -9.60 -11.47
CA ASN A 91 -17.78 -9.68 -12.27
C ASN A 91 -17.39 -8.38 -13.01
N GLY A 92 -17.89 -7.22 -12.56
CA GLY A 92 -17.65 -5.91 -13.19
C GLY A 92 -18.66 -5.53 -14.29
N GLU A 93 -19.67 -6.37 -14.52
CA GLU A 93 -20.83 -6.06 -15.34
C GLU A 93 -21.97 -5.61 -14.43
N ILE A 94 -22.05 -4.30 -14.22
CA ILE A 94 -23.05 -3.69 -13.35
C ILE A 94 -23.87 -2.69 -14.16
N ASP A 95 -25.19 -2.71 -13.99
CA ASP A 95 -26.09 -1.70 -14.57
C ASP A 95 -25.92 -0.36 -13.84
N PRO A 96 -25.49 0.71 -14.53
CA PRO A 96 -25.41 2.06 -13.97
C PRO A 96 -26.69 2.52 -13.29
N ARG A 97 -27.86 2.28 -13.90
CA ARG A 97 -29.14 2.81 -13.38
C ARG A 97 -29.50 2.15 -12.06
N GLU A 98 -29.24 0.85 -11.96
CA GLU A 98 -29.47 0.09 -10.74
C GLU A 98 -28.54 0.57 -9.61
N LEU A 99 -27.27 0.86 -9.93
CA LEU A 99 -26.31 1.44 -8.97
C LEU A 99 -26.70 2.83 -8.49
N GLU A 100 -27.25 3.66 -9.38
CA GLU A 100 -27.71 5.01 -9.02
C GLU A 100 -28.86 4.94 -8.02
N LEU A 101 -29.86 4.08 -8.28
CA LEU A 101 -30.98 3.83 -7.36
C LEU A 101 -30.50 3.27 -6.01
N ASP A 102 -29.56 2.32 -6.04
CA ASP A 102 -28.94 1.78 -4.82
C ASP A 102 -28.20 2.88 -4.06
N ALA A 103 -27.44 3.73 -4.75
CA ALA A 103 -26.69 4.83 -4.14
C ALA A 103 -27.61 5.85 -3.47
N GLU A 104 -28.72 6.24 -4.10
CA GLU A 104 -29.71 7.15 -3.53
C GLU A 104 -30.35 6.57 -2.25
N ARG A 105 -30.73 5.29 -2.31
CA ARG A 105 -31.28 4.57 -1.15
C ARG A 105 -30.27 4.49 -0.01
N LEU A 106 -29.01 4.14 -0.32
CA LEU A 106 -27.95 4.02 0.67
C LEU A 106 -27.56 5.36 1.27
N GLN A 107 -27.56 6.44 0.49
CA GLN A 107 -27.24 7.79 1.00
C GLN A 107 -28.14 8.13 2.19
N THR A 108 -29.44 7.89 2.07
CA THR A 108 -30.39 8.11 3.17
C THR A 108 -30.05 7.23 4.37
N LEU A 109 -29.87 5.92 4.16
CA LEU A 109 -29.55 4.97 5.23
C LEU A 109 -28.24 5.30 5.97
N VAL A 110 -27.22 5.76 5.25
CA VAL A 110 -25.93 6.14 5.82
C VAL A 110 -26.09 7.35 6.74
N HIS A 111 -26.81 8.39 6.32
CA HIS A 111 -27.04 9.56 7.19
C HIS A 111 -27.74 9.16 8.50
N TRP A 112 -28.83 8.40 8.42
CA TRP A 112 -29.52 7.89 9.61
C TRP A 112 -28.60 7.08 10.53
N GLN A 113 -27.74 6.24 9.94
CA GLN A 113 -26.84 5.39 10.72
C GLN A 113 -25.72 6.18 11.39
N ILE A 114 -25.18 7.21 10.72
CA ILE A 114 -24.19 8.13 11.31
C ILE A 114 -24.82 8.86 12.49
N ASP A 115 -26.02 9.41 12.33
CA ASP A 115 -26.73 10.13 13.39
C ASP A 115 -27.02 9.22 14.60
N ASP A 116 -27.42 7.97 14.38
CA ASP A 116 -27.61 6.98 15.44
C ASP A 116 -26.31 6.71 16.22
N ILE A 117 -25.20 6.49 15.51
CA ILE A 117 -23.88 6.24 16.12
C ILE A 117 -23.44 7.45 16.97
N LEU A 118 -23.53 8.65 16.41
CA LEU A 118 -23.10 9.88 17.09
C LEU A 118 -23.99 10.20 18.30
N THR A 119 -25.29 9.92 18.20
CA THR A 119 -26.22 10.07 19.32
C THR A 119 -25.90 9.08 20.44
N ALA A 120 -25.65 7.82 20.09
CA ALA A 120 -25.35 6.77 21.06
C ALA A 120 -24.00 6.93 21.75
N HIS A 121 -23.01 7.50 21.07
CA HIS A 121 -21.65 7.70 21.57
C HIS A 121 -21.35 9.19 21.82
N ARG A 122 -22.37 9.96 22.21
CA ARG A 122 -22.24 11.39 22.48
C ARG A 122 -21.19 11.63 23.58
N GLY A 123 -20.18 12.45 23.25
CA GLY A 123 -19.07 12.77 24.17
C GLY A 123 -17.92 11.75 24.14
N GLU A 124 -18.08 10.61 23.46
CA GLU A 124 -17.01 9.63 23.25
C GLU A 124 -16.49 9.61 21.81
N LEU A 125 -17.32 10.01 20.84
CA LEU A 125 -16.98 10.03 19.43
C LEU A 125 -17.47 11.32 18.78
N SER A 126 -16.56 12.03 18.10
CA SER A 126 -16.89 13.22 17.30
C SER A 126 -17.28 12.85 15.87
N ALA A 127 -18.09 13.71 15.26
CA ALA A 127 -18.50 13.58 13.86
C ALA A 127 -17.29 13.60 12.92
N GLU A 128 -16.33 14.49 13.17
CA GLU A 128 -15.10 14.63 12.39
C GLU A 128 -14.23 13.36 12.48
N ARG A 129 -14.18 12.71 13.66
CA ARG A 129 -13.43 11.46 13.79
C ARG A 129 -14.10 10.33 13.03
N LEU A 130 -15.42 10.20 13.15
CA LEU A 130 -16.16 9.17 12.44
C LEU A 130 -16.04 9.38 10.92
N ASP A 131 -16.26 10.60 10.43
CA ASP A 131 -16.10 10.97 9.03
C ASP A 131 -14.70 10.62 8.50
N ARG A 132 -13.65 10.96 9.27
CA ARG A 132 -12.28 10.58 8.92
C ARG A 132 -12.10 9.07 8.81
N GLU A 133 -12.65 8.30 9.76
CA GLU A 133 -12.52 6.84 9.79
C GLU A 133 -13.19 6.17 8.58
N ILE A 134 -14.36 6.66 8.18
CA ILE A 134 -15.13 6.08 7.07
C ILE A 134 -14.78 6.70 5.71
N GLY A 135 -14.25 7.91 5.68
CA GLY A 135 -13.99 8.68 4.47
C GLY A 135 -12.54 8.60 3.99
N GLN A 136 -11.56 8.42 4.88
CA GLN A 136 -10.14 8.40 4.52
C GLN A 136 -9.59 6.98 4.49
N LYS A 137 -9.17 6.55 3.30
CA LYS A 137 -8.47 5.27 3.11
C LYS A 137 -6.98 5.49 3.29
N LYS A 138 -6.35 4.58 4.03
CA LYS A 138 -4.90 4.53 4.19
C LYS A 138 -4.27 3.58 3.19
N LEU A 139 -3.20 4.01 2.53
CA LEU A 139 -2.43 3.15 1.64
C LEU A 139 -1.33 2.44 2.44
N VAL A 140 -1.44 1.13 2.57
CA VAL A 140 -0.43 0.29 3.24
C VAL A 140 0.25 -0.61 2.23
N LEU A 141 1.59 -0.62 2.24
CA LEU A 141 2.40 -1.46 1.36
C LEU A 141 2.91 -2.71 2.09
N ALA A 142 2.75 -3.87 1.46
CA ALA A 142 3.35 -5.13 1.90
C ALA A 142 4.46 -5.57 0.93
N LEU A 143 5.71 -5.35 1.34
CA LEU A 143 6.89 -5.57 0.50
C LEU A 143 7.44 -6.99 0.72
N GLY A 144 7.22 -7.86 -0.27
CA GLY A 144 7.73 -9.23 -0.26
C GLY A 144 9.27 -9.32 -0.30
N GLY A 145 9.78 -10.47 0.14
CA GLY A 145 11.19 -10.86 -0.03
C GLY A 145 11.52 -11.23 -1.47
N GLY A 146 12.80 -11.52 -1.75
CA GLY A 146 13.24 -11.92 -3.09
C GLY A 146 14.71 -11.62 -3.45
N GLY A 147 15.53 -11.22 -2.48
CA GLY A 147 16.95 -10.92 -2.72
C GLY A 147 17.14 -9.83 -3.79
N GLY A 148 17.94 -10.13 -4.82
CA GLY A 148 18.20 -9.20 -5.93
C GLY A 148 16.97 -8.77 -6.73
N CYS A 149 15.85 -9.51 -6.68
CA CYS A 149 14.60 -9.09 -7.32
C CYS A 149 13.90 -7.94 -6.57
N GLY A 150 14.36 -7.59 -5.35
CA GLY A 150 13.81 -6.50 -4.55
C GLY A 150 13.90 -5.12 -5.20
N TYR A 151 14.72 -4.95 -6.24
CA TYR A 151 14.77 -3.71 -7.03
C TYR A 151 13.46 -3.39 -7.74
N ALA A 152 12.62 -4.39 -8.04
CA ALA A 152 11.29 -4.15 -8.62
C ALA A 152 10.41 -3.26 -7.72
N HIS A 153 10.57 -3.36 -6.40
CA HIS A 153 9.85 -2.50 -5.45
C HIS A 153 10.20 -1.01 -5.62
N LEU A 154 11.43 -0.68 -6.03
CA LEU A 154 11.83 0.72 -6.26
C LEU A 154 11.06 1.35 -7.42
N GLY A 155 10.79 0.58 -8.48
CA GLY A 155 9.95 1.04 -9.59
C GLY A 155 8.52 1.34 -9.14
N ALA A 156 7.91 0.45 -8.37
CA ALA A 156 6.58 0.65 -7.82
C ALA A 156 6.51 1.87 -6.89
N LEU A 157 7.50 2.05 -6.00
CA LEU A 157 7.57 3.19 -5.10
C LEU A 157 7.79 4.52 -5.85
N SER A 158 8.63 4.52 -6.88
CA SER A 158 8.83 5.67 -7.75
C SER A 158 7.53 6.08 -8.45
N LEU A 159 6.75 5.10 -8.93
CA LEU A 159 5.45 5.36 -9.56
C LEU A 159 4.43 5.90 -8.56
N LEU A 160 4.32 5.32 -7.37
CA LEU A 160 3.44 5.82 -6.31
C LEU A 160 3.80 7.27 -5.95
N SER A 161 5.09 7.57 -5.83
CA SER A 161 5.57 8.92 -5.56
C SER A 161 5.27 9.89 -6.70
N SER A 162 5.41 9.49 -7.98
CA SER A 162 5.08 10.36 -9.11
C SER A 162 3.59 10.64 -9.23
N LEU A 163 2.75 9.71 -8.77
CA LEU A 163 1.30 9.87 -8.68
C LEU A 163 0.86 10.61 -7.40
N GLN A 164 1.80 11.07 -6.58
CA GLN A 164 1.53 11.76 -5.30
C GLN A 164 0.68 10.93 -4.34
N LEU A 165 0.77 9.60 -4.43
CA LEU A 165 0.09 8.68 -3.52
C LEU A 165 0.92 8.51 -2.25
N GLN A 166 0.41 9.03 -1.15
CA GLN A 166 1.05 8.91 0.16
C GLN A 166 0.87 7.50 0.73
N VAL A 167 1.96 6.93 1.26
CA VAL A 167 1.96 5.62 1.92
C VAL A 167 1.87 5.85 3.42
N ASP A 168 0.78 5.40 4.04
CA ASP A 168 0.50 5.56 5.47
C ASP A 168 1.12 4.46 6.33
N GLY A 169 1.47 3.34 5.71
CA GLY A 169 2.03 2.19 6.41
C GLY A 169 2.84 1.29 5.49
N VAL A 170 3.84 0.65 6.07
CA VAL A 170 4.67 -0.30 5.34
C VAL A 170 5.01 -1.49 6.22
N VAL A 171 4.90 -2.68 5.64
CA VAL A 171 5.40 -3.93 6.20
C VAL A 171 6.28 -4.59 5.17
N GLY A 172 7.27 -5.37 5.60
CA GLY A 172 8.16 -6.02 4.66
C GLY A 172 8.82 -7.27 5.21
N THR A 173 9.22 -8.16 4.31
CA THR A 173 9.91 -9.42 4.61
C THR A 173 11.26 -9.47 3.92
N SER A 174 12.33 -9.86 4.63
CA SER A 174 13.70 -9.96 4.09
C SER A 174 14.17 -8.63 3.47
N ILE A 175 14.50 -8.60 2.17
CA ILE A 175 14.87 -7.37 1.46
C ILE A 175 13.76 -6.31 1.51
N GLY A 176 12.49 -6.73 1.53
CA GLY A 176 11.35 -5.85 1.71
C GLY A 176 11.33 -5.18 3.08
N SER A 177 11.82 -5.83 4.14
CA SER A 177 11.95 -5.23 5.48
C SER A 177 12.97 -4.10 5.51
N VAL A 178 14.08 -4.26 4.78
CA VAL A 178 15.12 -3.22 4.66
C VAL A 178 14.55 -2.00 3.95
N LEU A 179 13.83 -2.20 2.85
CA LEU A 179 13.16 -1.12 2.11
C LEU A 179 12.06 -0.45 2.93
N ALA A 180 11.24 -1.23 3.64
CA ALA A 180 10.22 -0.76 4.56
C ALA A 180 10.82 0.16 5.65
N LEU A 181 11.98 -0.21 6.19
CA LEU A 181 12.67 0.59 7.20
C LEU A 181 13.11 1.96 6.64
N PHE A 182 13.64 2.01 5.43
CA PHE A 182 14.01 3.28 4.78
C PHE A 182 12.81 4.16 4.48
N LEU A 183 11.69 3.57 4.04
CA LEU A 183 10.43 4.30 3.84
C LEU A 183 9.89 4.85 5.17
N ALA A 184 9.90 4.05 6.23
CA ALA A 184 9.40 4.44 7.54
C ALA A 184 10.25 5.54 8.20
N ARG A 185 11.56 5.55 7.93
CA ARG A 185 12.49 6.58 8.45
C ARG A 185 12.12 7.97 7.99
N ASP A 186 11.88 8.16 6.70
CA ASP A 186 11.71 9.49 6.12
C ASP A 186 10.22 9.89 6.02
N GLY A 187 9.30 8.95 6.28
CA GLY A 187 7.85 9.15 6.12
C GLY A 187 7.40 9.35 4.67
N ALA A 188 8.34 9.33 3.71
CA ALA A 188 8.10 9.49 2.29
C ALA A 188 9.19 8.78 1.48
N TYR A 189 8.83 8.33 0.28
CA TYR A 189 9.81 7.76 -0.66
C TYR A 189 10.70 8.86 -1.24
N ARG A 190 12.02 8.70 -1.08
CA ARG A 190 13.03 9.57 -1.67
C ARG A 190 13.89 8.75 -2.62
N ASP A 191 13.58 8.82 -3.90
CA ASP A 191 14.15 7.93 -4.93
C ASP A 191 15.68 7.87 -4.87
N GLY A 192 16.36 9.02 -4.88
CA GLY A 192 17.83 9.08 -4.82
C GLY A 192 18.43 8.46 -3.56
N PHE A 193 17.82 8.69 -2.39
CA PHE A 193 18.34 8.15 -1.12
C PHE A 193 18.12 6.64 -1.03
N VAL A 194 16.92 6.16 -1.36
CA VAL A 194 16.60 4.73 -1.27
C VAL A 194 17.41 3.94 -2.29
N ARG A 195 17.56 4.42 -3.53
CA ARG A 195 18.43 3.78 -4.54
C ARG A 195 19.87 3.73 -4.08
N MET A 196 20.41 4.82 -3.54
CA MET A 196 21.77 4.87 -3.01
C MET A 196 21.94 3.88 -1.84
N ALA A 197 21.02 3.87 -0.88
CA ALA A 197 21.09 2.95 0.25
C ALA A 197 21.07 1.49 -0.22
N MET A 198 20.18 1.14 -1.14
CA MET A 198 20.05 -0.22 -1.66
C MET A 198 21.22 -0.67 -2.52
N THR A 199 21.80 0.22 -3.35
CA THR A 199 22.97 -0.10 -4.19
C THR A 199 24.28 -0.08 -3.42
N GLY A 200 24.38 0.73 -2.36
CA GLY A 200 25.54 0.79 -1.47
C GLY A 200 25.58 -0.32 -0.41
N LEU A 201 24.52 -1.10 -0.28
CA LEU A 201 24.45 -2.28 0.60
C LEU A 201 24.84 -3.53 -0.19
N ARG A 202 26.02 -4.08 0.07
CA ARG A 202 26.39 -5.37 -0.50
C ARG A 202 25.77 -6.48 0.34
N TYR A 203 25.48 -7.61 -0.29
CA TYR A 203 24.98 -8.78 0.43
C TYR A 203 25.94 -9.19 1.55
N SER A 204 27.26 -9.06 1.35
CA SER A 204 28.29 -9.33 2.36
C SER A 204 28.32 -8.34 3.52
N ASP A 205 27.79 -7.12 3.34
CA ASP A 205 27.70 -6.14 4.44
C ASP A 205 26.56 -6.52 5.41
N ILE A 206 25.55 -7.23 4.92
CA ILE A 206 24.36 -7.69 5.67
C ILE A 206 24.51 -9.14 6.14
N PHE A 207 25.15 -9.99 5.32
CA PHE A 207 25.31 -11.41 5.56
C PHE A 207 26.79 -11.77 5.55
N ARG A 208 27.37 -12.02 6.73
CA ARG A 208 28.78 -12.40 6.87
C ARG A 208 28.91 -13.89 7.16
N LEU A 209 29.95 -14.49 6.61
CA LEU A 209 30.24 -15.90 6.82
C LEU A 209 31.03 -16.03 8.13
N LEU A 210 30.51 -16.78 9.10
CA LEU A 210 31.23 -17.25 10.30
C LEU A 210 31.87 -16.18 11.23
N ASP A 211 31.16 -15.09 11.55
CA ASP A 211 31.65 -14.06 12.50
C ASP A 211 31.09 -14.23 13.93
N GLY A 212 31.57 -15.25 14.67
CA GLY A 212 31.41 -15.32 16.14
C GLY A 212 30.15 -16.03 16.68
N PRO A 213 29.94 -16.02 18.02
CA PRO A 213 28.83 -16.74 18.65
C PRO A 213 27.49 -16.07 18.38
N THR A 214 26.50 -16.85 17.90
CA THR A 214 25.15 -16.36 17.65
C THR A 214 24.34 -16.23 18.95
N ARG A 215 23.86 -15.01 19.27
CA ARG A 215 22.99 -14.75 20.42
C ARG A 215 21.53 -15.18 20.20
N TYR A 216 21.05 -15.13 18.96
CA TYR A 216 19.69 -15.52 18.56
C TYR A 216 19.75 -16.23 17.18
N GLY A 217 19.20 -17.44 17.08
CA GLY A 217 19.12 -18.21 15.83
C GLY A 217 19.87 -19.54 15.84
N ILE A 218 19.70 -20.33 14.78
CA ILE A 218 20.41 -21.60 14.55
C ILE A 218 21.84 -21.26 14.10
N PRO A 219 22.89 -21.93 14.60
CA PRO A 219 24.24 -21.77 14.07
C PRO A 219 24.23 -22.15 12.58
N GLY A 220 24.30 -21.13 11.72
CA GLY A 220 24.35 -21.26 10.27
C GLY A 220 25.65 -20.69 9.73
N ALA A 221 26.07 -21.16 8.55
CA ALA A 221 27.28 -20.67 7.89
C ALA A 221 27.26 -19.14 7.62
N MET A 222 26.08 -18.51 7.67
CA MET A 222 25.84 -17.11 7.33
C MET A 222 25.10 -16.40 8.46
N GLN A 223 25.64 -15.29 8.93
CA GLN A 223 25.08 -14.48 10.02
C GLN A 223 24.55 -13.15 9.50
N LEU A 224 23.40 -12.72 10.02
CA LEU A 224 22.77 -11.46 9.67
C LEU A 224 23.32 -10.32 10.53
N HIS A 225 24.15 -9.47 9.94
CA HIS A 225 24.73 -8.26 10.55
C HIS A 225 23.99 -6.99 10.12
N LEU A 226 22.65 -7.04 10.13
CA LEU A 226 21.80 -5.96 9.63
C LEU A 226 22.16 -4.62 10.26
N ARG A 227 22.24 -4.54 11.60
CA ARG A 227 22.58 -3.29 12.31
C ARG A 227 23.86 -2.66 11.74
N SER A 228 24.97 -3.40 11.71
CA SER A 228 26.24 -2.83 11.22
C SER A 228 26.21 -2.45 9.73
N GLY A 229 25.43 -3.16 8.91
CA GLY A 229 25.33 -2.88 7.47
C GLY A 229 24.55 -1.60 7.18
N ILE A 230 23.49 -1.32 7.95
CA ILE A 230 22.57 -0.21 7.68
C ILE A 230 22.69 0.98 8.66
N GLU A 231 23.32 0.83 9.83
CA GLU A 231 23.34 1.85 10.91
C GLU A 231 23.82 3.22 10.42
N ARG A 232 24.81 3.28 9.52
CA ARG A 232 25.29 4.53 8.92
C ARG A 232 24.20 5.40 8.29
N PHE A 233 23.11 4.78 7.83
CA PHE A 233 21.99 5.49 7.22
C PHE A 233 20.97 5.98 8.26
N PHE A 234 21.09 5.60 9.54
CA PHE A 234 20.18 5.97 10.62
C PHE A 234 20.86 6.85 11.68
N LEU A 235 22.01 7.44 11.34
CA LEU A 235 22.70 8.41 12.17
C LEU A 235 22.36 9.85 11.74
N THR A 236 22.38 10.78 12.68
CA THR A 236 22.37 12.23 12.47
C THR A 236 23.79 12.73 12.17
N ASP A 237 23.93 13.99 11.76
CA ASP A 237 25.23 14.63 11.46
C ASP A 237 26.20 14.57 12.66
N GLU A 238 25.66 14.51 13.87
CA GLU A 238 26.41 14.40 15.14
C GLU A 238 26.66 12.95 15.57
N GLY A 239 26.37 11.97 14.71
CA GLY A 239 26.56 10.54 15.00
C GLY A 239 25.53 9.94 15.98
N ARG A 240 24.45 10.66 16.31
CA ARG A 240 23.36 10.14 17.16
C ARG A 240 22.38 9.33 16.33
N ARG A 241 21.67 8.39 16.94
CA ARG A 241 20.62 7.62 16.24
C ARG A 241 19.39 8.49 15.98
N CYS A 242 18.82 8.35 14.80
CA CYS A 242 17.52 8.91 14.48
C CYS A 242 16.43 8.25 15.32
N ALA A 243 15.82 9.03 16.21
CA ALA A 243 14.79 8.55 17.15
C ALA A 243 13.37 8.59 16.56
N SER A 244 13.15 9.34 15.49
CA SER A 244 11.83 9.49 14.85
C SER A 244 11.93 10.02 13.42
N ALA A 245 10.87 9.84 12.62
CA ALA A 245 10.75 10.42 11.28
C ALA A 245 10.79 11.96 11.23
N THR A 246 10.70 12.61 12.39
CA THR A 246 10.81 14.07 12.55
C THR A 246 12.23 14.56 12.87
N SER A 247 13.17 13.65 13.17
CA SER A 247 14.58 14.02 13.38
C SER A 247 15.30 14.17 12.03
N ARG A 248 16.04 15.29 11.83
CA ARG A 248 16.88 15.52 10.63
C ARG A 248 17.98 14.46 10.59
N CYS A 249 17.70 13.34 9.92
CA CYS A 249 18.68 12.33 9.67
C CYS A 249 19.59 12.75 8.51
N LEU A 250 20.85 12.28 8.53
CA LEU A 250 21.81 12.51 7.45
C LEU A 250 21.19 12.12 6.11
N THR A 251 21.11 13.09 5.20
CA THR A 251 21.11 12.82 3.77
C THR A 251 22.57 12.87 3.33
N PRO A 252 23.24 11.74 3.04
CA PRO A 252 24.57 11.81 2.46
C PRO A 252 24.53 12.67 1.19
N VAL A 253 25.45 13.63 1.11
CA VAL A 253 25.56 14.55 -0.03
C VAL A 253 26.03 13.76 -1.24
N TRP A 254 25.24 13.83 -2.32
CA TRP A 254 25.50 13.16 -3.59
C TRP A 254 26.62 13.88 -4.36
N SER A 255 27.58 13.13 -4.91
CA SER A 255 28.55 13.63 -5.87
C SER A 255 28.09 13.29 -7.30
N PRO A 256 28.08 14.24 -8.25
CA PRO A 256 27.64 14.03 -9.63
C PRO A 256 28.40 12.96 -10.43
N VAL A 257 29.52 12.49 -9.88
CA VAL A 257 30.41 11.51 -10.54
C VAL A 257 29.74 10.14 -10.75
N TYR A 258 28.69 9.81 -10.00
CA TYR A 258 28.03 8.50 -10.10
C TYR A 258 26.96 8.38 -11.21
N ASP A 259 26.37 9.49 -11.69
CA ASP A 259 25.42 9.48 -12.82
C ASP A 259 26.12 9.14 -14.15
N ALA A 260 27.36 9.59 -14.33
CA ALA A 260 28.14 9.39 -15.55
C ALA A 260 28.48 7.90 -15.84
N LYS A 261 28.47 7.04 -14.81
CA LYS A 261 28.73 5.59 -14.97
C LYS A 261 27.51 4.80 -15.47
N TRP A 262 26.32 5.37 -15.42
CA TRP A 262 25.09 4.73 -15.89
C TRP A 262 24.56 5.32 -17.20
N SER A 263 24.87 6.58 -17.52
CA SER A 263 24.58 7.14 -18.86
C SER A 263 25.42 6.51 -19.98
N THR A 264 26.60 5.96 -19.66
CA THR A 264 27.53 5.35 -20.63
C THR A 264 27.17 3.93 -21.07
N ARG A 265 26.06 3.34 -20.58
CA ARG A 265 25.60 2.00 -21.00
C ARG A 265 24.37 1.99 -21.92
N CYS A 266 23.90 3.16 -22.34
CA CYS A 266 22.95 3.32 -23.44
C CYS A 266 23.61 4.18 -24.53
N ALA A 267 24.40 3.56 -25.41
CA ALA A 267 24.87 4.25 -26.61
C ALA A 267 23.71 4.40 -27.61
N PRO A 268 23.47 5.58 -28.19
CA PRO A 268 22.52 5.72 -29.28
C PRO A 268 23.07 4.98 -30.50
N SER A 269 22.35 3.95 -30.96
CA SER A 269 22.64 3.36 -32.26
C SER A 269 22.23 4.35 -33.35
N SER A 270 23.20 4.93 -34.04
CA SER A 270 22.98 5.67 -35.28
C SER A 270 22.57 4.69 -36.39
N ALA A 271 21.27 4.46 -36.55
CA ALA A 271 20.70 3.85 -37.75
C ALA A 271 19.76 4.88 -38.38
N SER A 272 20.25 5.57 -39.41
CA SER A 272 19.45 6.43 -40.29
C SER A 272 18.47 5.58 -41.09
N TRP A 273 17.17 5.87 -40.99
CA TRP A 273 16.14 5.39 -41.90
C TRP A 273 15.39 6.58 -42.52
N PRO A 274 14.95 6.49 -43.79
CA PRO A 274 14.38 7.61 -44.52
C PRO A 274 12.91 7.84 -44.17
N ASN A 275 12.56 9.12 -44.01
CA ASN A 275 11.23 9.75 -44.06
C ASN A 275 9.98 8.85 -43.95
N SER A 276 9.30 8.95 -42.81
CA SER A 276 7.85 9.18 -42.77
C SER A 276 7.43 9.76 -41.41
N SER A 277 6.37 10.56 -41.47
CA SER A 277 5.93 11.59 -40.53
C SER A 277 5.44 11.12 -39.15
N ALA A 278 5.82 11.93 -38.14
CA ALA A 278 5.08 12.31 -36.94
C ALA A 278 4.62 11.23 -35.94
N GLY A 279 5.36 11.17 -34.81
CA GLY A 279 4.77 11.28 -33.48
C GLY A 279 4.38 10.00 -32.74
N ASP A 280 5.37 9.22 -32.28
CA ASP A 280 5.21 8.34 -31.10
C ASP A 280 6.58 7.92 -30.55
N HIS A 281 6.91 8.31 -29.31
CA HIS A 281 8.13 7.87 -28.62
C HIS A 281 7.82 6.69 -27.70
N GLY A 282 7.67 5.50 -28.28
CA GLY A 282 7.71 4.22 -27.55
C GLY A 282 9.14 3.67 -27.49
N VAL A 283 9.66 3.40 -26.29
CA VAL A 283 10.91 2.64 -26.11
C VAL A 283 10.59 1.16 -26.22
N VAL A 284 10.99 0.53 -27.33
CA VAL A 284 10.90 -0.92 -27.54
C VAL A 284 12.22 -1.57 -27.10
N CYS A 285 12.19 -2.38 -26.03
CA CYS A 285 13.29 -3.27 -25.68
C CYS A 285 13.04 -4.65 -26.30
N SER A 286 13.71 -4.97 -27.42
CA SER A 286 13.75 -6.34 -27.96
C SER A 286 14.88 -7.14 -27.31
N THR A 287 14.55 -8.22 -26.60
CA THR A 287 15.53 -9.23 -26.14
C THR A 287 15.63 -10.36 -27.15
N SER A 288 16.66 -10.35 -28.00
CA SER A 288 17.09 -11.57 -28.73
C SER A 288 18.34 -12.12 -28.05
N ARG A 289 18.20 -13.25 -27.32
CA ARG A 289 19.34 -14.06 -26.88
C ARG A 289 19.46 -15.26 -27.80
N ARG A 290 20.50 -15.24 -28.63
CA ARG A 290 21.00 -16.38 -29.40
C ARG A 290 21.70 -17.33 -28.41
N TRP A 291 21.21 -18.55 -28.28
CA TRP A 291 21.90 -19.63 -27.57
C TRP A 291 23.06 -20.12 -28.44
N SER A 292 24.29 -20.05 -27.94
CA SER A 292 25.41 -20.84 -28.47
C SER A 292 25.60 -22.05 -27.57
N ARG A 293 25.40 -23.24 -28.15
CA ARG A 293 25.97 -24.49 -27.65
C ARG A 293 27.44 -24.49 -28.07
N ASP A 294 28.31 -24.74 -27.12
CA ASP A 294 29.48 -25.62 -27.21
C ASP A 294 29.77 -26.13 -25.79
#